data_AF-A0A2E0ZEM4-F1
#
_entry.id   AF-A0A2E0ZEM4-F1
#
_cell.length_a   1.000
_cell.length_b   1.000
_cell.length_c   1.000
_cell.angle_alpha   90.00
_cell.angle_beta   90.00
_cell.angle_gamma   90.00
#
_symmetry.space_group_name_H-M   'P 1'
#
loop_
_entity.id
_entity.type
_entity.pdbx_description
1 polymer ?
#
loop_
_entity_poly.entity_id
_entity_poly.type
_entity_poly.pdbx_seq_one_letter_code
_entity_poly.pdbx_strand_id
1 'polypeptide(L)'
;MKRTWTILTILLILLVLVGCGNGRSTPTLPDAASADSAAEQAHALATEAANVIAEHEATQVAATVVAQTNALATQAANVMAEEGEVLATRATELLEQGEAALEDGTLPGNIEPGSLAEKFATVPLPNGDGTVEVTVTEAELNQAIATAQAAQTQTGTPSLIQNPQISFSGGYIILSGTVAEPINGQLTVSFSPYVVNNTLQFEVAEATIGSFQVPSVALQTAEQTLNNSLGAAMSQLPAGTGLQSVTVGDGSMTVVVVQL
;
A
#
# COMPACT_ATOMS: atom_id res chain seq x y z
N MET A 1 -8.77 28.78 21.01
CA MET A 1 -10.24 28.95 21.15
C MET A 1 -11.02 28.41 19.95
N LYS A 2 -10.62 28.61 18.68
CA LYS A 2 -11.34 28.04 17.53
C LYS A 2 -11.18 26.52 17.36
N ARG A 3 -9.99 25.97 17.67
CA ARG A 3 -9.63 24.55 17.49
C ARG A 3 -10.30 23.58 18.49
N THR A 4 -10.56 24.04 19.71
CA THR A 4 -11.33 23.29 20.71
C THR A 4 -12.82 23.28 20.39
N TRP A 5 -13.31 24.26 19.64
CA TRP A 5 -14.71 24.36 19.27
C TRP A 5 -15.07 23.39 18.14
N THR A 6 -14.19 23.22 17.14
CA THR A 6 -14.40 22.26 16.05
C THR A 6 -14.36 20.81 16.51
N ILE A 7 -13.44 20.44 17.39
CA ILE A 7 -13.35 19.06 17.93
C ILE A 7 -14.58 18.74 18.81
N LEU A 8 -15.02 19.70 19.62
CA LEU A 8 -16.25 19.55 20.43
C LEU A 8 -17.50 19.40 19.54
N THR A 9 -17.53 20.07 18.38
CA THR A 9 -18.68 20.01 17.45
C THR A 9 -18.73 18.66 16.72
N ILE A 10 -17.59 18.11 16.32
CA ILE A 10 -17.50 16.78 15.68
C ILE A 10 -17.86 15.67 16.67
N LEU A 11 -17.36 15.75 17.91
CA LEU A 11 -17.68 14.79 18.97
C LEU A 11 -19.17 14.84 19.38
N LEU A 12 -19.78 16.03 19.34
CA LEU A 12 -21.21 16.22 19.60
C LEU A 12 -22.08 15.64 18.47
N ILE A 13 -21.66 15.76 17.21
CA ILE A 13 -22.37 15.17 16.06
C ILE A 13 -22.31 13.64 16.12
N LEU A 14 -21.17 13.08 16.52
CA LEU A 14 -21.02 11.63 16.74
C LEU A 14 -21.88 11.11 17.91
N LEU A 15 -21.97 11.87 19.02
CA LEU A 15 -22.80 11.52 20.18
C LEU A 15 -24.31 11.60 19.89
N VAL A 16 -24.74 12.50 19.00
CA VAL A 16 -26.15 12.63 18.59
C VAL A 16 -26.59 11.47 17.68
N LEU A 17 -25.67 10.94 16.86
CA LEU A 17 -25.95 9.78 15.99
C LEU A 17 -26.08 8.46 16.79
N VAL A 18 -25.40 8.33 17.92
CA VAL A 18 -25.49 7.15 18.79
C VAL A 18 -26.66 7.24 19.80
N GLY A 19 -27.23 8.44 20.02
CA GLY A 19 -28.21 8.72 21.08
C GLY A 19 -29.70 8.62 20.71
N CYS A 20 -30.07 8.34 19.47
CA CYS A 20 -31.48 8.23 19.06
C CYS A 20 -32.07 6.84 19.41
N GLY A 21 -32.14 6.53 20.70
CA GLY A 21 -32.75 5.31 21.22
C GLY A 21 -33.13 5.43 22.69
N ASN A 22 -34.34 5.93 22.96
CA ASN A 22 -35.08 5.83 24.23
C ASN A 22 -34.44 6.43 25.51
N GLY A 23 -34.75 7.71 25.73
CA GLY A 23 -35.20 8.27 27.01
C GLY A 23 -34.42 7.89 28.28
N ARG A 24 -33.32 8.60 28.55
CA ARG A 24 -32.77 8.79 29.91
C ARG A 24 -31.87 10.03 29.95
N SER A 25 -31.79 10.59 31.17
CA SER A 25 -31.26 11.90 31.55
C SER A 25 -30.00 12.36 30.82
N THR A 26 -30.00 13.62 30.39
CA THR A 26 -28.86 14.32 29.77
C THR A 26 -27.61 14.26 30.66
N PRO A 27 -26.47 13.76 30.15
CA PRO A 27 -25.22 13.75 30.91
C PRO A 27 -24.63 15.16 31.00
N THR A 28 -24.20 15.54 32.21
CA THR A 28 -23.40 16.74 32.45
C THR A 28 -22.01 16.60 31.82
N LEU A 29 -21.61 17.62 31.05
CA LEU A 29 -20.32 17.71 30.36
C LEU A 29 -19.14 17.67 31.35
N PRO A 30 -18.09 16.85 31.12
CA PRO A 30 -16.83 16.96 31.86
C PRO A 30 -15.92 18.05 31.27
N ASP A 31 -15.10 18.66 32.13
CA ASP A 31 -14.12 19.69 31.76
C ASP A 31 -12.93 19.12 30.97
N ALA A 32 -12.33 19.99 30.14
CA ALA A 32 -11.36 19.67 29.09
C ALA A 32 -10.17 18.79 29.53
N ALA A 33 -9.95 17.69 28.81
CA ALA A 33 -8.95 16.67 29.09
C ALA A 33 -7.62 16.85 28.33
N SER A 34 -6.53 16.32 28.89
CA SER A 34 -5.14 16.38 28.40
C SER A 34 -4.83 15.35 27.29
N ALA A 35 -3.68 15.46 26.62
CA ALA A 35 -3.27 14.61 25.50
C ALA A 35 -3.26 13.09 25.81
N ASP A 36 -3.02 12.68 27.06
CA ASP A 36 -3.12 11.27 27.48
C ASP A 36 -4.54 10.70 27.30
N SER A 37 -5.57 11.55 27.43
CA SER A 37 -6.96 11.12 27.24
C SER A 37 -7.32 10.85 25.79
N ALA A 38 -6.58 11.40 24.82
CA ALA A 38 -6.82 11.16 23.39
C ALA A 38 -6.29 9.77 22.98
N ALA A 39 -5.16 9.34 23.53
CA ALA A 39 -4.63 7.99 23.33
C ALA A 39 -5.53 6.93 23.99
N GLU A 40 -6.02 7.19 25.20
CA GLU A 40 -7.02 6.31 25.85
C GLU A 40 -8.35 6.26 25.08
N GLN A 41 -8.81 7.38 24.51
CA GLN A 41 -10.02 7.40 23.68
C GLN A 41 -9.84 6.66 22.36
N ALA A 42 -8.68 6.77 21.70
CA ALA A 42 -8.39 5.99 20.50
C ALA A 42 -8.34 4.48 20.79
N HIS A 43 -7.77 4.09 21.93
CA HIS A 43 -7.76 2.70 22.37
C HIS A 43 -9.17 2.19 22.72
N ALA A 44 -10.01 3.03 23.34
CA ALA A 44 -11.39 2.67 23.65
C ALA A 44 -12.23 2.46 22.38
N LEU A 45 -12.11 3.35 21.39
CA LEU A 45 -12.77 3.23 20.09
C LEU A 45 -12.34 1.99 19.31
N ALA A 46 -11.03 1.67 19.30
CA ALA A 46 -10.53 0.44 18.69
C ALA A 46 -11.08 -0.82 19.38
N THR A 47 -11.27 -0.77 20.70
CA THR A 47 -11.84 -1.87 21.48
C THR A 47 -13.33 -2.05 21.22
N GLU A 48 -14.07 -0.95 21.07
CA GLU A 48 -15.51 -0.99 20.77
C GLU A 48 -15.77 -1.47 19.33
N ALA A 49 -14.95 -1.04 18.36
CA ALA A 49 -14.98 -1.58 17.00
C ALA A 49 -14.72 -3.09 16.97
N ALA A 50 -13.72 -3.58 17.73
CA ALA A 50 -13.44 -5.00 17.86
C ALA A 50 -14.60 -5.80 18.47
N ASN A 51 -15.35 -5.21 19.41
CA ASN A 51 -16.51 -5.86 20.04
C ASN A 51 -17.74 -5.93 19.10
N VAL A 52 -18.01 -4.89 18.32
CA VAL A 52 -19.07 -4.91 17.29
C VAL A 52 -18.79 -5.98 16.22
N ILE A 53 -17.51 -6.21 15.91
CA ILE A 53 -17.07 -7.25 14.97
C ILE A 53 -17.22 -8.66 15.57
N ALA A 54 -16.95 -8.83 16.86
CA ALA A 54 -17.17 -10.11 17.55
C ALA A 54 -18.65 -10.52 17.58
N GLU A 55 -19.57 -9.56 17.44
CA GLU A 55 -21.01 -9.78 17.42
C GLU A 55 -21.57 -10.08 16.00
N HIS A 56 -20.77 -9.94 14.94
CA HIS A 56 -21.15 -10.27 13.57
C HIS A 56 -20.27 -11.41 13.00
N GLU A 57 -20.78 -12.64 13.05
CA GLU A 57 -20.17 -13.85 12.47
C GLU A 57 -20.10 -13.81 10.92
N ALA A 58 -19.26 -12.94 10.34
CA ALA A 58 -19.01 -12.87 8.89
C ALA A 58 -17.50 -12.99 8.56
N THR A 59 -17.07 -14.24 8.33
CA THR A 59 -15.70 -14.76 8.54
C THR A 59 -14.63 -14.42 7.48
N GLN A 60 -14.78 -13.45 6.58
CA GLN A 60 -13.66 -13.04 5.69
C GLN A 60 -13.62 -11.55 5.39
N VAL A 61 -14.79 -10.92 5.23
CA VAL A 61 -14.90 -9.47 5.05
C VAL A 61 -14.46 -8.73 6.31
N ALA A 62 -14.86 -9.21 7.49
CA ALA A 62 -14.44 -8.63 8.76
C ALA A 62 -12.92 -8.71 8.96
N ALA A 63 -12.28 -9.83 8.58
CA ALA A 63 -10.83 -9.99 8.72
C ALA A 63 -10.05 -9.04 7.79
N THR A 64 -10.53 -8.83 6.57
CA THR A 64 -9.90 -7.93 5.59
C THR A 64 -10.10 -6.47 6.00
N VAL A 65 -11.31 -6.09 6.42
CA VAL A 65 -11.59 -4.76 6.97
C VAL A 65 -10.77 -4.51 8.23
N VAL A 66 -10.56 -5.50 9.09
CA VAL A 66 -9.69 -5.40 10.28
C VAL A 66 -8.22 -5.22 9.90
N ALA A 67 -7.71 -5.96 8.91
CA ALA A 67 -6.35 -5.79 8.44
C ALA A 67 -6.12 -4.39 7.86
N GLN A 68 -7.07 -3.89 7.07
CA GLN A 68 -7.03 -2.54 6.49
C GLN A 68 -7.20 -1.45 7.56
N THR A 69 -8.09 -1.63 8.53
CA THR A 69 -8.27 -0.69 9.64
C THR A 69 -7.03 -0.62 10.53
N ASN A 70 -6.39 -1.75 10.80
CA ASN A 70 -5.15 -1.80 11.57
C ASN A 70 -3.95 -1.21 10.81
N ALA A 71 -3.86 -1.46 9.49
CA ALA A 71 -2.85 -0.85 8.64
C ALA A 71 -3.01 0.68 8.58
N LEU A 72 -4.24 1.16 8.41
CA LEU A 72 -4.57 2.59 8.38
C LEU A 72 -4.35 3.24 9.76
N ALA A 73 -4.69 2.57 10.85
CA ALA A 73 -4.44 3.06 12.21
C ALA A 73 -2.94 3.12 12.53
N THR A 74 -2.15 2.15 12.07
CA THR A 74 -0.68 2.15 12.21
C THR A 74 -0.04 3.25 11.35
N GLN A 75 -0.54 3.45 10.14
CA GLN A 75 -0.11 4.54 9.25
C GLN A 75 -0.47 5.91 9.82
N ALA A 76 -1.68 6.06 10.39
CA ALA A 76 -2.09 7.27 11.09
C ALA A 76 -1.23 7.53 12.34
N ALA A 77 -0.93 6.50 13.14
CA ALA A 77 -0.07 6.63 14.32
C ALA A 77 1.37 7.09 13.98
N ASN A 78 1.92 6.61 12.87
CA ASN A 78 3.25 7.00 12.40
C ASN A 78 3.29 8.42 11.79
N VAL A 79 2.17 8.91 11.25
CA VAL A 79 2.09 10.20 10.54
C VAL A 79 1.51 11.34 11.40
N MET A 80 0.78 11.02 12.47
CA MET A 80 0.37 11.97 13.52
C MET A 80 1.55 12.66 14.23
N ALA A 81 2.78 12.22 13.99
CA ALA A 81 3.98 12.91 14.45
C ALA A 81 4.26 14.24 13.71
N GLU A 82 3.75 14.47 12.49
CA GLU A 82 4.15 15.65 11.69
C GLU A 82 3.02 16.45 11.01
N GLU A 83 1.89 15.88 10.53
CA GLU A 83 0.88 16.68 9.76
C GLU A 83 -0.59 16.24 9.99
N GLY A 84 -1.23 16.73 11.06
CA GLY A 84 -2.53 16.18 11.53
C GLY A 84 -3.84 16.69 10.88
N GLU A 85 -3.85 17.77 10.10
CA GLU A 85 -5.13 18.39 9.65
C GLU A 85 -5.59 17.91 8.26
N VAL A 86 -4.68 17.79 7.28
CA VAL A 86 -5.01 17.35 5.91
C VAL A 86 -5.39 15.87 5.87
N LEU A 87 -4.85 15.08 6.78
CA LEU A 87 -5.08 13.62 6.82
C LEU A 87 -6.35 13.24 7.58
N ALA A 88 -6.80 14.05 8.53
CA ALA A 88 -8.09 13.86 9.18
C ALA A 88 -9.23 13.94 8.15
N THR A 89 -9.16 14.92 7.24
CA THR A 89 -10.12 15.05 6.13
C THR A 89 -10.08 13.83 5.21
N ARG A 90 -8.89 13.33 4.86
CA ARG A 90 -8.76 12.18 3.96
C ARG A 90 -9.17 10.85 4.60
N ALA A 91 -8.93 10.68 5.90
CA ALA A 91 -9.41 9.52 6.64
C ALA A 91 -10.94 9.50 6.75
N THR A 92 -11.57 10.66 6.98
CA THR A 92 -13.03 10.79 6.97
C THR A 92 -13.62 10.48 5.59
N GLU A 93 -13.02 11.00 4.51
CA GLU A 93 -13.48 10.70 3.14
C GLU A 93 -13.37 9.20 2.79
N LEU A 94 -12.32 8.51 3.23
CA LEU A 94 -12.16 7.07 2.99
C LEU A 94 -13.13 6.23 3.82
N LEU A 95 -13.44 6.65 5.05
CA LEU A 95 -14.47 6.01 5.87
C LEU A 95 -15.87 6.16 5.26
N GLU A 96 -16.23 7.35 4.79
CA GLU A 96 -17.51 7.59 4.11
C GLU A 96 -17.61 6.78 2.79
N GLN A 97 -16.52 6.65 2.04
CA GLN A 97 -16.47 5.81 0.83
C GLN A 97 -16.64 4.32 1.15
N GLY A 98 -16.03 3.84 2.24
CA GLY A 98 -16.19 2.46 2.70
C GLY A 98 -17.61 2.14 3.17
N GLU A 99 -18.25 3.09 3.86
CA GLU A 99 -19.63 2.95 4.35
C GLU A 99 -20.65 2.96 3.20
N ALA A 100 -20.49 3.85 2.23
CA ALA A 100 -21.33 3.90 1.02
C ALA A 100 -21.21 2.63 0.16
N ALA A 101 -20.01 2.05 0.06
CA ALA A 101 -19.77 0.78 -0.64
C ALA A 101 -20.44 -0.43 0.04
N LEU A 102 -20.57 -0.40 1.36
CA LEU A 102 -21.27 -1.43 2.14
C LEU A 102 -22.78 -1.33 2.01
N GLU A 103 -23.35 -0.11 1.93
CA GLU A 103 -24.79 0.11 1.78
C GLU A 103 -25.34 -0.24 0.39
N ASP A 104 -24.58 0.01 -0.67
CA ASP A 104 -25.04 -0.25 -2.05
C ASP A 104 -24.77 -1.70 -2.51
N GLY A 105 -24.10 -2.52 -1.69
CA GLY A 105 -23.69 -3.89 -2.05
C GLY A 105 -22.74 -3.97 -3.25
N THR A 106 -22.33 -2.81 -3.77
CA THR A 106 -21.28 -2.61 -4.75
C THR A 106 -20.00 -2.41 -3.96
N LEU A 107 -19.37 -3.53 -3.54
CA LEU A 107 -17.93 -3.48 -3.33
C LEU A 107 -17.34 -2.87 -4.61
N PRO A 108 -16.62 -1.74 -4.55
CA PRO A 108 -15.94 -1.23 -5.72
C PRO A 108 -15.11 -2.40 -6.20
N GLY A 109 -15.39 -2.92 -7.40
CA GLY A 109 -14.63 -4.03 -8.01
C GLY A 109 -13.19 -3.64 -8.34
N ASN A 110 -12.69 -2.57 -7.71
CA ASN A 110 -11.47 -1.84 -7.94
C ASN A 110 -11.02 -1.14 -6.64
N ILE A 111 -11.31 -1.70 -5.45
CA ILE A 111 -10.50 -1.36 -4.29
C ILE A 111 -9.10 -1.91 -4.61
N GLU A 112 -8.22 -1.04 -5.11
CA GLU A 112 -6.80 -1.35 -5.22
C GLU A 112 -6.38 -1.88 -3.85
N PRO A 113 -5.86 -3.12 -3.77
CA PRO A 113 -5.25 -3.60 -2.54
C PRO A 113 -4.27 -2.53 -2.05
N GLY A 114 -4.01 -2.48 -0.74
CA GLY A 114 -2.84 -1.77 -0.25
C GLY A 114 -1.56 -2.26 -0.95
N SER A 115 -0.42 -1.68 -0.60
CA SER A 115 0.92 -1.91 -1.19
C SER A 115 1.09 -3.17 -2.07
N LEU A 116 1.81 -3.10 -3.19
CA LEU A 116 2.00 -4.23 -4.12
C LEU A 116 2.21 -5.63 -3.47
N ALA A 117 2.89 -5.70 -2.32
CA ALA A 117 3.01 -6.90 -1.49
C ALA A 117 1.67 -7.51 -1.04
N GLU A 118 0.72 -6.71 -0.55
CA GLU A 118 -0.62 -7.14 -0.13
C GLU A 118 -1.44 -7.65 -1.32
N LYS A 119 -1.30 -7.00 -2.49
CA LYS A 119 -1.91 -7.47 -3.74
C LYS A 119 -1.48 -8.90 -4.08
N PHE A 120 -0.19 -9.23 -3.96
CA PHE A 120 0.30 -10.59 -4.18
C PHE A 120 -0.08 -11.55 -3.04
N ALA A 121 -0.17 -11.07 -1.80
CA ALA A 121 -0.59 -11.90 -0.66
C ALA A 121 -2.06 -12.33 -0.71
N THR A 122 -2.91 -11.54 -1.37
CA THR A 122 -4.38 -11.73 -1.42
C THR A 122 -4.88 -12.30 -2.74
N VAL A 123 -3.98 -12.76 -3.61
CA VAL A 123 -4.34 -13.36 -4.91
C VAL A 123 -5.30 -14.54 -4.68
N PRO A 124 -6.54 -14.48 -5.21
CA PRO A 124 -7.53 -15.52 -4.97
C PRO A 124 -7.16 -16.77 -5.76
N LEU A 125 -6.78 -17.84 -5.07
CA LEU A 125 -6.42 -19.09 -5.73
C LEU A 125 -7.68 -19.83 -6.20
N PRO A 126 -7.78 -20.17 -7.49
CA PRO A 126 -8.87 -20.99 -7.98
C PRO A 126 -8.78 -22.39 -7.36
N ASN A 127 -9.92 -22.99 -7.07
CA ASN A 127 -9.96 -24.38 -6.62
C ASN A 127 -9.58 -25.30 -7.81
N GLY A 128 -8.35 -25.81 -7.85
CA GLY A 128 -7.87 -26.76 -8.88
C GLY A 128 -6.73 -26.20 -9.74
N ASP A 129 -6.55 -26.73 -10.96
CA ASP A 129 -5.46 -26.37 -11.90
C ASP A 129 -5.60 -24.96 -12.53
N GLY A 130 -6.27 -24.03 -11.84
CA GLY A 130 -6.57 -22.72 -12.37
C GLY A 130 -5.37 -21.77 -12.30
N THR A 131 -5.34 -20.84 -13.25
CA THR A 131 -4.39 -19.73 -13.28
C THR A 131 -5.09 -18.42 -12.92
N VAL A 132 -4.37 -17.51 -12.28
CA VAL A 132 -4.86 -16.16 -11.95
C VAL A 132 -3.97 -15.14 -12.63
N GLU A 133 -4.58 -14.19 -13.31
CA GLU A 133 -3.88 -13.04 -13.86
C GLU A 133 -3.85 -11.92 -12.82
N VAL A 134 -2.65 -11.44 -12.52
CA VAL A 134 -2.40 -10.31 -11.62
C VAL A 134 -1.77 -9.19 -12.43
N THR A 135 -2.48 -8.08 -12.58
CA THR A 135 -1.96 -6.88 -13.24
C THR A 135 -1.20 -6.02 -12.23
N VAL A 136 -0.03 -5.52 -12.60
CA VAL A 136 0.79 -4.56 -11.86
C VAL A 136 0.89 -3.28 -12.68
N THR A 137 0.49 -2.15 -12.11
CA THR A 137 0.56 -0.84 -12.78
C THR A 137 1.90 -0.16 -12.51
N GLU A 138 2.26 0.82 -13.34
CA GLU A 138 3.45 1.66 -13.09
C GLU A 138 3.35 2.38 -11.75
N ALA A 139 2.15 2.84 -11.38
CA ALA A 139 1.92 3.54 -10.12
C ALA A 139 2.19 2.64 -8.91
N GLU A 140 1.68 1.40 -8.93
CA GLU A 140 1.89 0.42 -7.85
C GLU A 140 3.37 0.08 -7.67
N LEU A 141 4.09 -0.14 -8.78
CA LEU A 141 5.51 -0.48 -8.72
C LEU A 141 6.39 0.72 -8.33
N ASN A 142 6.09 1.92 -8.84
CA ASN A 142 6.78 3.14 -8.43
C ASN A 142 6.58 3.44 -6.94
N GLN A 143 5.36 3.22 -6.43
CA GLN A 143 5.09 3.34 -5.00
C GLN A 143 5.89 2.34 -4.18
N ALA A 144 5.95 1.07 -4.61
CA ALA A 144 6.75 0.04 -3.93
C ALA A 144 8.26 0.39 -3.91
N ILE A 145 8.79 0.93 -5.00
CA ILE A 145 10.17 1.39 -5.10
C ILE A 145 10.43 2.58 -4.16
N ALA A 146 9.54 3.58 -4.13
CA ALA A 146 9.67 4.73 -3.25
C ALA A 146 9.69 4.30 -1.77
N THR A 147 8.82 3.36 -1.39
CA THR A 147 8.80 2.77 -0.04
C THR A 147 10.10 2.03 0.28
N ALA A 148 10.62 1.22 -0.65
CA ALA A 148 11.90 0.52 -0.46
C ALA A 148 13.08 1.49 -0.31
N GLN A 149 13.13 2.57 -1.08
CA GLN A 149 14.17 3.60 -0.96
C GLN A 149 14.09 4.39 0.34
N ALA A 150 12.89 4.72 0.81
CA ALA A 150 12.70 5.38 2.09
C ALA A 150 13.24 4.52 3.24
N ALA A 151 12.97 3.20 3.21
CA ALA A 151 13.51 2.25 4.19
C ALA A 151 15.05 2.18 4.15
N GLN A 152 15.67 2.18 2.96
CA GLN A 152 17.13 2.19 2.83
C GLN A 152 17.76 3.48 3.39
N THR A 153 17.12 4.62 3.16
CA THR A 153 17.59 5.92 3.66
C THR A 153 17.61 5.95 5.19
N GLN A 154 16.64 5.34 5.86
CA GLN A 154 16.61 5.21 7.32
C GLN A 154 17.77 4.38 7.89
N THR A 155 18.31 3.44 7.11
CA THR A 155 19.50 2.65 7.49
C THR A 155 20.83 3.37 7.25
N GLY A 156 20.79 4.60 6.71
CA GLY A 156 21.99 5.36 6.38
C GLY A 156 22.76 4.85 5.16
N THR A 157 22.17 3.95 4.38
CA THR A 157 22.77 3.45 3.13
C THR A 157 22.25 4.29 1.95
N PRO A 158 23.06 5.19 1.36
CA PRO A 158 22.61 5.99 0.23
C PRO A 158 22.41 5.09 -1.01
N SER A 159 21.29 5.27 -1.71
CA SER A 159 21.06 4.64 -3.01
C SER A 159 21.99 5.24 -4.06
N LEU A 160 22.60 4.41 -4.91
CA LEU A 160 23.37 4.91 -6.06
C LEU A 160 22.46 5.55 -7.12
N ILE A 161 21.23 5.05 -7.25
CA ILE A 161 20.22 5.57 -8.18
C ILE A 161 19.23 6.43 -7.40
N GLN A 162 19.25 7.72 -7.69
CA GLN A 162 18.38 8.75 -7.12
C GLN A 162 17.11 8.87 -7.96
N ASN A 163 15.97 8.99 -7.27
CA ASN A 163 14.64 9.15 -7.87
C ASN A 163 14.35 8.12 -8.98
N PRO A 164 14.50 6.80 -8.71
CA PRO A 164 14.16 5.79 -9.69
C PRO A 164 12.67 5.87 -10.05
N GLN A 165 12.37 5.69 -11.32
CA GLN A 165 11.03 5.62 -11.86
C GLN A 165 10.96 4.47 -12.87
N ILE A 166 9.87 3.72 -12.81
CA ILE A 166 9.53 2.64 -13.73
C ILE A 166 8.48 3.12 -14.71
N SER A 167 8.67 2.75 -15.97
CA SER A 167 7.60 2.67 -16.97
C SER A 167 7.57 1.28 -17.62
N PHE A 168 6.40 0.92 -18.16
CA PHE A 168 6.19 -0.30 -18.92
C PHE A 168 5.91 0.07 -20.37
N SER A 169 6.76 -0.37 -21.28
CA SER A 169 6.54 -0.13 -22.71
C SER A 169 7.27 -1.13 -23.59
N GLY A 170 6.62 -1.51 -24.69
CA GLY A 170 7.26 -2.32 -25.74
C GLY A 170 7.76 -3.70 -25.28
N GLY A 171 7.14 -4.29 -24.25
CA GLY A 171 7.58 -5.56 -23.67
C GLY A 171 8.69 -5.46 -22.61
N TYR A 172 9.08 -4.24 -22.23
CA TYR A 172 10.16 -3.98 -21.28
C TYR A 172 9.68 -3.23 -20.04
N ILE A 173 10.36 -3.52 -18.93
CA ILE A 173 10.32 -2.69 -17.72
C ILE A 173 11.48 -1.70 -17.84
N ILE A 174 11.17 -0.42 -17.96
CA ILE A 174 12.17 0.64 -18.14
C ILE A 174 12.38 1.34 -16.80
N LEU A 175 13.55 1.14 -16.21
CA LEU A 175 13.98 1.87 -15.02
C LEU A 175 14.79 3.10 -15.44
N SER A 176 14.35 4.27 -15.01
CA SER A 176 15.07 5.53 -15.17
C SER A 176 15.41 6.12 -13.81
N GLY A 177 16.51 6.84 -13.69
CA GLY A 177 16.91 7.55 -12.47
C GLY A 177 18.21 8.32 -12.66
N THR A 178 18.59 9.14 -11.70
CA THR A 178 19.89 9.84 -11.76
C THR A 178 20.92 9.06 -10.96
N VAL A 179 22.06 8.72 -11.56
CA VAL A 179 23.17 8.09 -10.84
C VAL A 179 24.05 9.19 -10.26
N ALA A 180 24.33 9.09 -8.95
CA ALA A 180 25.33 9.92 -8.29
C ALA A 180 26.75 9.40 -8.59
N GLU A 181 27.78 10.16 -8.20
CA GLU A 181 29.21 9.86 -8.38
C GLU A 181 29.60 8.35 -8.49
N PRO A 182 30.57 8.00 -9.37
CA PRO A 182 31.52 8.88 -10.07
C PRO A 182 31.03 9.39 -11.43
N ILE A 183 29.93 8.84 -11.97
CA ILE A 183 29.37 9.25 -13.26
C ILE A 183 28.00 9.87 -13.00
N ASN A 184 27.97 11.21 -12.95
CA ASN A 184 26.71 11.93 -12.86
C ASN A 184 25.99 11.87 -14.20
N GLY A 185 24.79 11.28 -14.23
CA GLY A 185 24.00 11.18 -15.45
C GLY A 185 22.64 10.54 -15.26
N GLN A 186 21.77 10.75 -16.24
CA GLN A 186 20.50 10.06 -16.35
C GLN A 186 20.76 8.62 -16.78
N LEU A 187 20.45 7.68 -15.90
CA LEU A 187 20.43 6.25 -16.16
C LEU A 187 19.08 5.86 -16.78
N THR A 188 19.12 4.97 -17.76
CA THR A 188 17.95 4.26 -18.29
C THR A 188 18.34 2.81 -18.54
N VAL A 189 17.60 1.87 -17.95
CA VAL A 189 17.82 0.43 -18.08
C VAL A 189 16.51 -0.23 -18.49
N SER A 190 16.52 -0.96 -19.60
CA SER A 190 15.39 -1.73 -20.10
C SER A 190 15.58 -3.19 -19.71
N PHE A 191 14.64 -3.72 -18.95
CA PHE A 191 14.63 -5.11 -18.50
C PHE A 191 13.58 -5.92 -19.26
N SER A 192 13.96 -7.11 -19.70
CA SER A 192 13.03 -8.13 -20.19
C SER A 192 12.73 -9.11 -19.05
N PRO A 193 11.51 -9.12 -18.49
CA PRO A 193 11.15 -10.06 -17.45
C PRO A 193 10.83 -11.43 -18.04
N TYR A 194 11.23 -12.49 -17.33
CA TYR A 194 10.92 -13.87 -17.69
C TYR A 194 10.78 -14.74 -16.44
N VAL A 195 10.09 -15.88 -16.55
CA VAL A 195 9.86 -16.79 -15.43
C VAL A 195 10.72 -18.05 -15.59
N VAL A 196 11.48 -18.39 -14.55
CA VAL A 196 12.27 -19.63 -14.48
C VAL A 196 12.04 -20.29 -13.13
N ASN A 197 11.72 -21.58 -13.13
CA ASN A 197 11.42 -22.35 -11.90
C ASN A 197 10.44 -21.59 -11.00
N ASN A 198 9.36 -21.10 -11.60
CA ASN A 198 8.29 -20.35 -10.93
C ASN A 198 8.72 -19.04 -10.24
N THR A 199 9.91 -18.54 -10.55
CA THR A 199 10.48 -17.31 -10.00
C THR A 199 10.65 -16.28 -11.12
N LEU A 200 10.32 -15.02 -10.85
CA LEU A 200 10.56 -13.92 -11.77
C LEU A 200 12.06 -13.63 -11.84
N GLN A 201 12.57 -13.49 -13.05
CA GLN A 201 13.94 -13.10 -13.36
C GLN A 201 13.90 -11.92 -14.33
N PHE A 202 15.00 -11.18 -14.39
CA PHE A 202 15.16 -10.03 -15.26
C PHE A 202 16.42 -10.21 -16.09
N GLU A 203 16.32 -9.92 -17.39
CA GLU A 203 17.47 -9.80 -18.29
C GLU A 203 17.62 -8.34 -18.70
N VAL A 204 18.84 -7.80 -18.62
CA VAL A 204 19.12 -6.44 -19.10
C VAL A 204 19.17 -6.47 -20.63
N ALA A 205 18.18 -5.88 -21.28
CA ALA A 205 18.12 -5.78 -22.73
C ALA A 205 18.95 -4.59 -23.25
N GLU A 206 18.84 -3.45 -22.57
CA GLU A 206 19.57 -2.22 -22.92
C GLU A 206 19.85 -1.42 -21.66
N ALA A 207 20.99 -0.73 -21.62
CA ALA A 207 21.30 0.20 -20.55
C ALA A 207 22.14 1.36 -21.05
N THR A 208 21.77 2.57 -20.66
CA THR A 208 22.47 3.81 -21.02
C THR A 208 22.62 4.74 -19.82
N ILE A 209 23.73 5.47 -19.75
CA ILE A 209 23.91 6.57 -18.80
C ILE A 209 24.38 7.79 -19.59
N GLY A 210 23.43 8.62 -20.03
CA GLY A 210 23.67 9.62 -21.07
C GLY A 210 24.27 8.96 -22.34
N SER A 211 25.46 9.39 -22.75
CA SER A 211 26.20 8.83 -23.90
C SER A 211 27.29 7.82 -23.52
N PHE A 212 27.36 7.38 -22.26
CA PHE A 212 28.41 6.51 -21.77
C PHE A 212 27.93 5.07 -21.56
N GLN A 213 28.87 4.14 -21.54
CA GLN A 213 28.59 2.76 -21.12
C GLN A 213 28.25 2.75 -19.63
N VAL A 214 27.22 1.98 -19.26
CA VAL A 214 26.76 1.88 -17.87
C VAL A 214 27.73 1.02 -17.06
N PRO A 215 28.27 1.52 -15.94
CA PRO A 215 29.07 0.70 -15.03
C PRO A 215 28.27 -0.49 -14.47
N SER A 216 28.93 -1.64 -14.31
CA SER A 216 28.28 -2.85 -13.77
C SER A 216 27.63 -2.65 -12.40
N VAL A 217 28.19 -1.78 -11.56
CA VAL A 217 27.63 -1.45 -10.23
C VAL A 217 26.28 -0.73 -10.34
N ALA A 218 26.11 0.14 -11.34
CA ALA A 218 24.84 0.81 -11.60
C ALA A 218 23.77 -0.18 -12.10
N LEU A 219 24.17 -1.13 -12.97
CA LEU A 219 23.29 -2.22 -13.41
C LEU A 219 22.84 -3.09 -12.25
N GLN A 220 23.78 -3.55 -11.41
CA GLN A 220 23.47 -4.34 -10.22
C GLN A 220 22.54 -3.59 -9.26
N THR A 221 22.73 -2.27 -9.10
CA THR A 221 21.82 -1.46 -8.27
C THR A 221 20.43 -1.36 -8.88
N ALA A 222 20.32 -1.20 -10.20
CA ALA A 222 19.03 -1.15 -10.90
C ALA A 222 18.28 -2.49 -10.76
N GLU A 223 18.97 -3.62 -10.98
CA GLU A 223 18.44 -4.97 -10.74
C GLU A 223 18.00 -5.15 -9.28
N GLN A 224 18.83 -4.75 -8.32
CA GLN A 224 18.50 -4.85 -6.90
C GLN A 224 17.29 -4.01 -6.53
N THR A 225 17.11 -2.84 -7.16
CA THR A 225 15.94 -1.97 -6.93
C THR A 225 14.65 -2.66 -7.38
N LEU A 226 14.65 -3.34 -8.54
CA LEU A 226 13.52 -4.15 -9.00
C LEU A 226 13.31 -5.39 -8.11
N ASN A 227 14.37 -6.10 -7.74
CA ASN A 227 14.28 -7.28 -6.88
C ASN A 227 13.73 -6.94 -5.49
N ASN A 228 14.16 -5.83 -4.89
CA ASN A 228 13.70 -5.37 -3.58
C ASN A 228 12.26 -4.86 -3.58
N SER A 229 11.71 -4.49 -4.74
CA SER A 229 10.35 -3.99 -4.87
C SER A 229 9.43 -5.09 -5.39
N LEU A 230 9.52 -5.38 -6.69
CA LEU A 230 8.67 -6.37 -7.35
C LEU A 230 8.96 -7.79 -6.87
N GLY A 231 10.23 -8.18 -6.76
CA GLY A 231 10.61 -9.51 -6.29
C GLY A 231 10.16 -9.75 -4.84
N ALA A 232 10.33 -8.75 -3.97
CA ALA A 232 9.85 -8.80 -2.59
C ALA A 232 8.32 -8.90 -2.52
N ALA A 233 7.58 -8.15 -3.35
CA ALA A 233 6.13 -8.25 -3.40
C ALA A 233 5.67 -9.64 -3.86
N MET A 234 6.28 -10.20 -4.91
CA MET A 234 5.97 -11.56 -5.39
C MET A 234 6.34 -12.66 -4.39
N SER A 235 7.31 -12.42 -3.50
CA SER A 235 7.62 -13.37 -2.42
C SER A 235 6.49 -13.53 -1.41
N GLN A 236 5.49 -12.64 -1.43
CA GLN A 236 4.29 -12.71 -0.58
C GLN A 236 3.20 -13.61 -1.15
N LEU A 237 3.42 -14.21 -2.32
CA LEU A 237 2.48 -15.17 -2.89
C LEU A 237 2.15 -16.30 -1.89
N PRO A 238 0.89 -16.77 -1.84
CA PRO A 238 0.50 -17.85 -0.93
C PRO A 238 1.35 -19.11 -1.14
N ALA A 239 1.58 -19.86 -0.07
CA ALA A 239 2.30 -21.12 -0.14
C ALA A 239 1.61 -22.11 -1.10
N GLY A 240 2.41 -22.87 -1.86
CA GLY A 240 1.88 -23.78 -2.89
C GLY A 240 1.47 -23.07 -4.18
N THR A 241 1.98 -21.86 -4.42
CA THR A 241 1.78 -21.13 -5.67
C THR A 241 3.11 -20.75 -6.29
N GLY A 242 3.07 -20.43 -7.57
CA GLY A 242 4.24 -20.02 -8.33
C GLY A 242 3.88 -19.17 -9.52
N LEU A 243 4.87 -18.50 -10.09
CA LEU A 243 4.68 -17.78 -11.34
C LEU A 243 4.70 -18.76 -12.52
N GLN A 244 3.82 -18.54 -13.49
CA GLN A 244 3.77 -19.30 -14.73
C GLN A 244 4.32 -18.48 -15.90
N SER A 245 3.88 -17.24 -16.05
CA SER A 245 4.32 -16.34 -17.11
C SER A 245 4.23 -14.89 -16.69
N VAL A 246 4.90 -14.03 -17.45
CA VAL A 246 4.89 -12.58 -17.30
C VAL A 246 4.81 -11.95 -18.68
N THR A 247 3.96 -10.95 -18.83
CA THR A 247 3.81 -10.16 -20.06
C THR A 247 3.83 -8.68 -19.69
N VAL A 248 4.64 -7.89 -20.38
CA VAL A 248 4.66 -6.43 -20.20
C VAL A 248 3.96 -5.77 -21.37
N GLY A 249 2.91 -5.00 -21.08
CA GLY A 249 2.22 -4.14 -22.03
C GLY A 249 2.61 -2.67 -21.83
N ASP A 250 1.90 -1.78 -22.51
CA ASP A 250 2.06 -0.35 -22.29
C ASP A 250 1.34 0.05 -20.99
N GLY A 251 2.07 0.61 -20.03
CA GLY A 251 1.56 1.10 -18.74
C GLY A 251 1.24 0.02 -17.70
N SER A 252 1.38 -1.27 -18.02
CA SER A 252 1.16 -2.36 -17.05
C SER A 252 1.95 -3.64 -17.37
N MET A 253 2.15 -4.44 -16.33
CA MET A 253 2.68 -5.79 -16.41
C MET A 253 1.62 -6.78 -15.92
N THR A 254 1.35 -7.84 -16.68
CA THR A 254 0.46 -8.93 -16.25
C THR A 254 1.30 -10.15 -15.90
N VAL A 255 1.02 -10.73 -14.74
CA VAL A 255 1.70 -11.92 -14.22
C VAL A 255 0.67 -13.02 -14.06
N VAL A 256 0.98 -14.21 -14.56
CA VAL A 256 0.11 -15.37 -14.40
C VAL A 256 0.63 -16.20 -13.23
N VAL A 257 -0.19 -16.37 -12.21
CA VAL A 257 0.07 -17.19 -11.02
C VAL A 257 -0.64 -18.53 -11.17
N VAL A 258 0.01 -19.60 -10.75
CA VAL A 258 -0.51 -20.98 -10.80
C VAL A 258 -0.34 -21.66 -9.45
N GLN A 259 -1.23 -22.59 -9.13
CA GLN A 259 -1.07 -23.50 -7.98
C GLN A 259 -0.08 -24.63 -8.34
N LEU A 260 0.88 -24.92 -7.45
CA LEU A 260 1.94 -25.93 -7.64
C LEU A 260 1.56 -27.31 -7.06
#